data_AF-A0A2E8QQ86-F1
#
_entry.id   AF-A0A2E8QQ86-F1
#
_cell.length_a   1.000
_cell.length_b   1.000
_cell.length_c   1.000
_cell.angle_alpha   90.00
_cell.angle_beta   90.00
_cell.angle_gamma   90.00
#
_symmetry.space_group_name_H-M   'P 1'
#
loop_
_entity.id
_entity.type
_entity.pdbx_description
1 polymer ?
#
loop_
_entity_poly.entity_id
_entity_poly.type
_entity_poly.pdbx_seq_one_letter_code
_entity_poly.pdbx_strand_id
1 'polypeptide(L)' 'MWQAQHSDVLFNPTLEKLTEGNESFGIRKGDPDAMNVFSNWIMVNTSNGWLQERWTYWFTTMDWADQVNLKK' A
#
# COMPACT_ATOMS: atom_id res chain seq x y z
N MET A 1 9.92 2.32 8.20
CA MET A 1 9.33 1.18 8.95
C MET A 1 10.17 0.85 10.18
N TRP A 2 9.58 0.33 11.26
CA TRP A 2 10.26 0.00 12.53
C TRP A 2 11.51 -0.87 12.35
N GLN A 3 11.44 -1.85 11.44
CA GLN A 3 12.58 -2.70 11.06
C GLN A 3 13.79 -1.92 10.56
N ALA A 4 13.60 -0.84 9.79
CA ALA A 4 14.70 -0.01 9.30
C ALA A 4 15.37 0.82 10.41
N GLN A 5 14.70 1.00 11.54
CA GLN A 5 15.20 1.76 12.69
C GLN A 5 15.84 0.86 13.78
N HIS A 6 15.63 -0.46 13.72
CA HIS A 6 16.00 -1.43 14.75
C HIS A 6 16.69 -2.67 14.12
N SER A 7 17.66 -2.42 13.24
CA SER A 7 18.38 -3.49 12.51
C SER A 7 19.29 -4.35 13.39
N ASP A 8 19.61 -3.87 14.59
CA ASP A 8 20.42 -4.53 15.61
C ASP A 8 19.66 -5.65 16.34
N VAL A 9 18.33 -5.59 16.38
CA VAL A 9 17.47 -6.55 17.10
C VAL A 9 16.57 -7.40 16.21
N LEU A 10 16.47 -7.08 14.91
CA LEU A 10 15.64 -7.81 13.96
C LEU A 10 16.45 -8.50 12.87
N PHE A 11 16.55 -9.82 12.95
CA PHE A 11 17.12 -10.65 11.89
C PHE A 11 16.09 -10.89 10.80
N ASN A 12 16.39 -10.45 9.57
CA ASN A 12 15.63 -10.78 8.37
C ASN A 12 16.56 -11.49 7.37
N PRO A 13 16.33 -12.76 7.03
CA PRO A 13 17.24 -13.54 6.19
C PRO A 13 17.31 -13.06 4.73
N THR A 14 16.36 -12.24 4.29
CA THR A 14 16.28 -11.71 2.92
C THR A 14 15.55 -10.36 2.91
N LEU A 15 15.93 -9.48 1.97
CA LEU A 15 15.23 -8.20 1.73
C LEU A 15 14.03 -8.35 0.78
N GLU A 16 13.79 -9.55 0.26
CA GLU A 16 12.68 -9.85 -0.63
C GLU A 16 11.37 -10.02 0.13
N LYS A 17 10.25 -9.79 -0.56
CA LYS A 17 8.92 -10.06 -0.03
C LYS A 17 8.76 -11.58 0.13
N LEU A 18 8.47 -12.02 1.35
CA LEU A 18 8.23 -13.44 1.64
C LEU A 18 6.91 -13.94 1.04
N THR A 19 5.94 -13.04 0.85
CA THR A 19 4.63 -13.34 0.29
C THR A 19 4.13 -12.15 -0.53
N GLU A 20 3.44 -12.43 -1.62
CA GLU A 20 2.69 -11.44 -2.39
C GLU A 20 1.19 -11.63 -2.13
N GLY A 21 0.53 -10.54 -1.75
CA GLY A 21 -0.91 -10.46 -1.59
C GLY A 21 -1.53 -9.66 -2.73
N ASN A 22 -2.79 -9.95 -3.04
CA ASN A 22 -3.60 -9.17 -3.95
C ASN A 22 -4.73 -8.50 -3.16
N GLU A 23 -4.81 -7.18 -3.23
CA GLU A 23 -5.91 -6.40 -2.65
C GLU A 23 -6.88 -5.92 -3.74
N SER A 24 -8.15 -5.75 -3.38
CA SER A 24 -9.19 -5.26 -4.30
C SER A 24 -10.31 -4.53 -3.58
N PHE A 25 -11.08 -3.73 -4.32
CA PHE A 25 -12.30 -3.11 -3.80
C PHE A 25 -13.45 -4.13 -3.78
N GLY A 26 -14.05 -4.32 -2.61
CA GLY A 26 -15.29 -5.07 -2.47
C GLY A 26 -16.49 -4.23 -2.89
N ILE A 27 -17.32 -4.76 -3.81
CA ILE A 27 -18.54 -4.11 -4.28
C ILE A 27 -19.76 -5.03 -4.15
N ARG A 28 -20.96 -4.46 -4.28
CA ARG A 28 -22.20 -5.25 -4.27
C ARG A 28 -22.26 -6.13 -5.52
N LYS A 29 -22.60 -7.40 -5.35
CA LYS A 29 -22.76 -8.34 -6.47
C LYS A 29 -23.87 -7.88 -7.40
N GLY A 30 -23.60 -7.91 -8.71
CA GLY A 30 -24.57 -7.54 -9.75
C GLY A 30 -24.60 -6.06 -10.11
N ASP A 31 -23.63 -5.27 -9.64
CA ASP A 31 -23.46 -3.85 -10.01
C ASP A 31 -22.28 -3.71 -11.00
N PRO A 32 -22.51 -3.88 -12.30
CA PRO A 32 -21.46 -3.76 -13.32
C PRO A 32 -20.96 -2.33 -13.47
N ASP A 33 -21.78 -1.32 -13.16
CA ASP A 33 -21.41 0.09 -13.28
C ASP A 33 -20.34 0.45 -12.24
N ALA A 34 -20.56 0.09 -10.98
CA ALA A 34 -19.56 0.26 -9.93
C ALA A 34 -18.26 -0.49 -10.26
N MET A 35 -18.37 -1.74 -10.73
CA MET A 35 -17.21 -2.53 -11.15
C MET A 35 -16.40 -1.82 -12.23
N ASN A 36 -17.07 -1.28 -13.25
CA ASN A 36 -16.42 -0.59 -14.36
C ASN A 36 -15.75 0.71 -13.91
N VAL A 37 -16.42 1.52 -13.07
CA VAL A 37 -15.85 2.76 -12.53
C VAL A 37 -14.58 2.47 -11.75
N PHE A 38 -14.61 1.53 -10.80
CA PHE A 38 -13.43 1.23 -9.98
C PHE A 38 -12.31 0.58 -10.77
N SER A 39 -12.61 -0.34 -11.70
CA SER A 39 -11.60 -1.00 -12.52
C SER A 39 -10.87 0.00 -13.42
N ASN A 40 -11.60 0.92 -14.06
CA ASN A 40 -11.00 1.97 -14.87
C ASN A 40 -10.20 2.97 -14.02
N TRP A 41 -10.70 3.32 -12.83
CA TRP A 41 -9.97 4.18 -11.90
C TRP A 41 -8.64 3.53 -11.48
N ILE A 42 -8.64 2.24 -11.16
CA ILE A 42 -7.40 1.50 -10.84
C ILE A 42 -6.46 1.54 -12.05
N MET A 43 -6.96 1.20 -13.24
CA MET A 43 -6.14 1.18 -14.46
C MET A 43 -5.46 2.53 -14.73
N VAL A 44 -6.22 3.63 -14.64
CA VAL A 44 -5.68 4.99 -14.86
C VAL A 44 -4.66 5.36 -13.80
N ASN A 45 -4.92 5.06 -12.52
CA ASN A 45 -4.01 5.44 -11.43
C ASN A 45 -2.80 4.51 -11.28
N THR A 46 -2.87 3.30 -11.84
CA THR A 46 -1.68 2.46 -12.04
C THR A 46 -0.83 3.01 -13.18
N SER A 47 -1.44 3.34 -14.32
CA SER A 47 -0.70 3.74 -15.52
C SER A 47 -0.01 5.10 -15.37
N ASN A 48 -0.60 6.02 -14.61
CA ASN A 48 -0.02 7.33 -14.34
C ASN A 48 0.95 7.35 -13.14
N GLY A 49 1.16 6.21 -12.47
CA GLY A 49 2.09 6.09 -11.33
C GLY A 49 1.53 6.50 -9.97
N TRP A 50 0.32 7.07 -9.89
CA TRP A 50 -0.24 7.57 -8.63
C TRP A 50 -0.34 6.49 -7.55
N LEU A 51 -0.78 5.27 -7.91
CA LEU A 51 -0.86 4.17 -6.95
C LEU A 51 0.52 3.77 -6.40
N GLN A 52 1.56 3.78 -7.25
CA GLN A 52 2.93 3.47 -6.85
C GLN A 52 3.49 4.54 -5.91
N GLU A 53 3.26 5.81 -6.20
CA GLU A 53 3.69 6.94 -5.36
C GLU A 53 3.04 6.88 -3.98
N ARG A 54 1.72 6.64 -3.93
CA ARG A 54 0.98 6.49 -2.67
C ARG A 54 1.43 5.27 -1.89
N TRP A 55 1.66 4.14 -2.56
CA TRP A 55 2.19 2.95 -1.90
C TRP A 55 3.57 3.24 -1.28
N THR A 56 4.45 3.91 -2.03
CA THR A 56 5.79 4.27 -1.55
C THR A 56 5.69 5.16 -0.31
N TYR A 57 4.91 6.23 -0.38
CA TYR A 57 4.72 7.17 0.73
C TYR A 57 4.20 6.49 2.00
N TRP A 58 3.14 5.69 1.90
CA TRP A 58 2.52 5.09 3.08
C TRP A 58 3.27 3.87 3.64
N PHE A 59 3.87 3.04 2.77
CA PHE A 59 4.41 1.73 3.17
C PHE A 59 5.93 1.67 3.23
N THR A 60 6.65 2.61 2.62
CA THR A 60 8.13 2.59 2.61
C THR A 60 8.76 3.74 3.38
N THR A 61 8.09 4.89 3.50
CA THR A 61 8.59 6.06 4.23
C THR A 61 7.86 6.29 5.56
N MET A 62 8.29 7.30 6.32
CA MET A 62 7.64 7.78 7.54
C MET A 62 7.27 9.27 7.45
N ASP A 63 7.22 9.83 6.24
CA ASP A 63 6.96 11.25 6.00
C ASP A 63 5.51 11.66 6.36
N TRP A 64 4.66 10.69 6.68
CA TRP A 64 3.29 10.88 7.17
C TRP A 64 3.18 10.85 8.70
N ALA A 65 4.23 10.45 9.41
CA ALA A 65 4.14 10.13 10.83
C ALA A 65 3.80 11.34 11.71
N ASP A 66 4.19 12.54 11.30
CA ASP A 66 3.89 13.81 11.97
C ASP A 66 2.44 14.27 11.79
N GLN A 67 1.73 13.72 10.81
CA GLN A 67 0.33 14.05 10.51
C GLN A 67 -0.67 13.23 11.34
N VAL A 68 -0.21 12.24 12.10
CA VAL A 68 -1.07 11.38 12.92
C VAL A 68 -0.59 11.33 14.37
N ASN A 69 -1.53 11.25 15.30
CA ASN A 69 -1.20 11.09 16.72
C ASN A 69 -0.79 9.64 17.00
N LEU A 70 0.49 9.33 16.81
CA LEU A 70 1.07 8.06 17.21
C LEU A 70 1.06 7.99 18.74
N LYS A 71 0.08 7.27 19.31
CA LYS A 71 0.12 6.91 20.73
C LYS A 71 1.41 6.10 20.96
N LYS A 72 2.32 6.68 21.74
CA LYS A 72 3.54 6.01 22.22
C LYS A 72 3.19 4.93 23.23
#